data_AF-A0A6I1HV76-F1
#
_entry.id   AF-A0A6I1HV76-F1
#
_cell.length_a   1.000
_cell.length_b   1.000
_cell.length_c   1.000
_cell.angle_alpha   90.00
_cell.angle_beta   90.00
_cell.angle_gamma   90.00
#
_symmetry.space_group_name_H-M   'P 1'
#
loop_
_entity.id
_entity.type
_entity.pdbx_description
1 polymer ?
#
loop_
_entity_poly.entity_id
_entity_poly.type
_entity_poly.pdbx_seq_one_letter_code
_entity_poly.pdbx_strand_id
1 'polypeptide(L)'
;MNPIQTIRGRLRVTQVALAKALGVTQSNVSHYEQGQEMPPTVAKLLIAYAAALGETVTYTDIYGEPISASRRDQLPGHSGRQPPTTNAIFDTVPARAAVGVDMGAKP
;
A
#
# COMPACT_ATOMS: atom_id res chain seq x y z
N MET A 1 -13.73 -2.30 0.81
CA MET A 1 -12.26 -2.26 1.06
C MET A 1 -12.05 -1.42 2.31
N ASN A 2 -11.37 -1.94 3.32
CA ASN A 2 -11.20 -1.24 4.60
C ASN A 2 -10.14 -0.12 4.45
N PRO A 3 -10.36 1.07 5.05
CA PRO A 3 -9.40 2.19 4.97
C PRO A 3 -7.99 1.80 5.43
N ILE A 4 -7.87 1.03 6.52
CA ILE A 4 -6.58 0.61 7.09
C ILE A 4 -5.82 -0.31 6.14
N GLN A 5 -6.54 -1.25 5.51
CA GLN A 5 -5.94 -2.15 4.52
C GLN A 5 -5.46 -1.37 3.28
N THR A 6 -6.24 -0.35 2.87
CA THR A 6 -5.89 0.54 1.75
C THR A 6 -4.63 1.35 2.06
N ILE A 7 -4.56 1.95 3.25
CA ILE A 7 -3.39 2.69 3.72
C ILE A 7 -2.17 1.77 3.76
N ARG A 8 -2.28 0.57 4.35
CA ARG A 8 -1.17 -0.38 4.39
C ARG A 8 -0.67 -0.75 3.00
N GLY A 9 -1.58 -0.94 2.04
CA GLY A 9 -1.24 -1.18 0.63
C GLY A 9 -0.43 -0.02 0.03
N ARG A 10 -0.81 1.23 0.30
CA ARG A 10 -0.06 2.43 -0.12
C ARG A 10 1.33 2.50 0.50
N LEU A 11 1.43 2.17 1.79
CA LEU A 11 2.70 2.12 2.52
C LEU A 11 3.60 0.95 2.09
N ARG A 12 3.07 -0.03 1.33
CA ARG A 12 3.78 -1.23 0.87
C ARG A 12 4.42 -2.05 2.00
N VAL A 13 3.78 -2.08 3.17
CA VAL A 13 4.26 -2.83 4.34
C VAL A 13 3.38 -4.05 4.63
N THR A 14 3.96 -5.05 5.31
CA THR A 14 3.20 -6.20 5.82
C THR A 14 2.44 -5.83 7.10
N GLN A 15 1.44 -6.62 7.49
CA GLN A 15 0.73 -6.42 8.76
C GLN A 15 1.68 -6.49 9.97
N VAL A 16 2.70 -7.37 9.92
CA VAL A 16 3.72 -7.50 10.97
C VAL A 16 4.60 -6.27 11.06
N ALA A 17 5.06 -5.73 9.93
CA ALA A 17 5.88 -4.52 9.90
C ALA A 17 5.09 -3.32 10.44
N LEU A 18 3.82 -3.19 10.04
CA LEU A 18 2.93 -2.16 10.55
C LEU A 18 2.71 -2.30 12.06
N ALA A 19 2.41 -3.50 12.54
CA ALA A 19 2.20 -3.78 13.96
C ALA A 19 3.41 -3.35 14.81
N LYS A 20 4.63 -3.70 14.36
CA LYS A 20 5.89 -3.29 15.00
C LYS A 20 6.04 -1.77 15.06
N ALA A 21 5.74 -1.07 13.96
CA ALA A 21 5.84 0.39 13.90
C ALA A 21 4.83 1.08 14.83
N LEU A 22 3.65 0.50 15.00
CA LEU A 22 2.58 1.05 15.85
C LEU A 22 2.66 0.61 17.32
N GLY A 23 3.57 -0.29 17.67
CA GLY A 23 3.66 -0.85 19.02
C GLY A 23 2.47 -1.72 19.42
N VAL A 24 1.82 -2.37 18.44
CA VAL A 24 0.67 -3.28 18.65
C VAL A 24 0.97 -4.68 18.15
N THR A 25 0.09 -5.64 18.42
CA THR A 25 0.20 -7.00 17.88
C THR A 25 -0.25 -7.07 16.41
N GLN A 26 0.23 -8.07 15.67
CA GLN A 26 -0.25 -8.30 14.30
C GLN A 26 -1.75 -8.65 14.27
N SER A 27 -2.28 -9.31 15.31
CA SER A 27 -3.71 -9.57 15.48
C SER A 27 -4.52 -8.28 15.60
N ASN A 28 -4.02 -7.24 16.30
CA ASN A 28 -4.69 -5.94 16.33
C ASN A 28 -4.80 -5.33 14.94
N VAL A 29 -3.73 -5.40 14.14
CA VAL A 29 -3.77 -4.93 12.74
C VAL A 29 -4.80 -5.70 11.93
N SER A 30 -4.89 -7.02 12.09
CA SER A 30 -5.93 -7.83 11.44
C SER A 30 -7.34 -7.38 11.84
N HIS A 31 -7.60 -7.14 13.13
CA HIS A 31 -8.90 -6.67 13.58
C HIS A 31 -9.24 -5.29 13.01
N TYR A 32 -8.29 -4.36 12.95
CA TYR A 32 -8.50 -3.06 12.32
C TYR A 32 -8.87 -3.20 10.84
N GLU A 33 -8.18 -4.08 10.10
CA GLU A 33 -8.51 -4.35 8.69
C GLU A 33 -9.87 -5.05 8.50
N GLN A 34 -10.37 -5.73 9.53
CA GLN A 34 -11.71 -6.35 9.56
C GLN A 34 -12.82 -5.37 9.97
N GLY A 35 -12.49 -4.13 10.33
CA GLY A 35 -13.46 -3.08 10.65
C GLY A 35 -13.57 -2.75 12.13
N GLN A 36 -12.73 -3.33 12.99
CA GLN A 36 -12.63 -2.84 14.37
C GLN A 36 -12.08 -1.42 14.36
N GLU A 37 -12.65 -0.55 15.19
CA GLU A 37 -12.20 0.82 15.32
C GLU A 37 -10.76 0.88 15.86
N MET A 38 -9.92 1.65 15.16
CA MET A 38 -8.55 1.91 15.59
C MET A 38 -8.57 3.03 16.65
N PRO A 39 -7.98 2.84 17.84
CA PRO A 39 -7.94 3.90 18.85
C PRO A 39 -7.20 5.15 18.35
N PRO A 40 -7.62 6.38 18.74
CA PRO A 40 -7.00 7.63 18.28
C PRO A 40 -5.49 7.72 18.53
N THR A 41 -5.00 7.11 19.61
CA THR A 41 -3.57 7.04 19.91
C THR A 41 -2.80 6.23 18.87
N VAL A 42 -3.36 5.11 18.42
CA VAL A 42 -2.76 4.26 17.38
C VAL A 42 -2.83 4.95 16.02
N ALA A 43 -3.92 5.67 15.74
CA ALA A 43 -4.06 6.46 14.52
C ALA A 43 -2.99 7.57 14.40
N LYS A 44 -2.63 8.25 15.50
CA LYS A 44 -1.51 9.22 15.50
C LYS A 44 -0.20 8.57 15.08
N LEU A 45 0.09 7.38 15.61
CA LEU A 45 1.30 6.63 15.27
C LEU A 45 1.29 6.20 13.80
N LEU A 46 0.13 5.80 13.27
CA LEU A 46 -0.02 5.48 11.85
C LEU A 46 0.25 6.68 10.95
N ILE A 47 -0.28 7.85 11.30
CA ILE A 47 -0.04 9.10 10.57
C ILE A 47 1.45 9.46 10.59
N ALA A 48 2.09 9.42 11.76
CA ALA A 48 3.51 9.71 11.91
C ALA A 48 4.39 8.72 11.12
N TYR A 49 4.05 7.42 11.19
CA TYR A 49 4.76 6.38 10.45
C TYR A 49 4.59 6.51 8.94
N ALA A 50 3.39 6.84 8.46
CA ALA A 50 3.14 7.11 7.04
C ALA A 50 3.97 8.30 6.55
N ALA A 51 4.01 9.40 7.32
CA ALA A 51 4.80 10.57 6.99
C ALA A 51 6.30 10.25 6.90
N ALA A 52 6.81 9.39 7.78
CA ALA A 52 8.20 8.91 7.72
C ALA A 52 8.51 8.08 6.46
N LEU A 53 7.48 7.48 5.84
CA LEU A 53 7.58 6.76 4.56
C LEU A 53 7.27 7.63 3.34
N GLY A 54 7.02 8.94 3.54
CA GLY A 54 6.70 9.89 2.47
C GLY A 54 5.23 9.88 2.02
N GLU A 55 4.35 9.20 2.73
CA GLU A 55 2.92 9.14 2.44
C GLU A 55 2.12 10.05 3.37
N THR A 56 1.19 10.82 2.80
CA THR A 56 0.28 11.65 3.60
C THR A 56 -0.97 10.85 3.94
N VAL A 57 -1.18 10.64 5.24
CA VAL A 57 -2.36 10.00 5.83
C VAL A 57 -2.92 10.95 6.87
N THR A 58 -4.24 11.14 6.87
CA THR A 58 -4.96 12.01 7.79
C THR A 58 -5.97 11.21 8.61
N TYR A 59 -6.53 11.84 9.64
CA TYR A 59 -7.64 11.24 10.39
C TYR A 59 -8.86 10.93 9.53
N THR A 60 -9.11 11.74 8.49
CA THR A 60 -10.19 11.48 7.53
C THR A 60 -9.93 10.24 6.70
N ASP A 61 -8.67 9.88 6.41
CA ASP A 61 -8.36 8.64 5.71
C ASP A 61 -8.58 7.39 6.59
N ILE A 62 -8.52 7.55 7.92
CA ILE A 62 -8.63 6.46 8.90
C ILE A 62 -10.09 6.24 9.34
N TYR A 63 -10.80 7.33 9.63
CA TYR A 63 -12.15 7.32 10.21
C TYR A 63 -13.23 7.86 9.27
N GLY A 64 -12.84 8.50 8.18
CA GLY A 64 -13.79 9.06 7.24
C GLY A 64 -14.48 7.98 6.41
N GLU A 65 -15.55 8.39 5.73
CA GLU A 65 -16.22 7.54 4.76
C GLU A 65 -15.20 7.02 3.73
N PRO A 66 -15.19 5.71 3.43
CA PRO A 66 -14.27 5.17 2.45
C PRO A 66 -14.46 5.95 1.14
N ILE A 67 -13.38 6.59 0.68
CA ILE A 67 -13.40 7.38 -0.54
C ILE A 67 -13.68 6.39 -1.68
N SER A 68 -14.96 6.26 -2.05
CA SER A 68 -15.35 5.64 -3.30
C SER A 68 -14.55 6.32 -4.40
N ALA A 69 -13.95 5.54 -5.29
CA ALA A 69 -13.01 5.96 -6.31
C ALA A 69 -13.56 7.00 -7.33
N SER A 70 -14.71 7.62 -7.07
CA SER A 70 -15.38 8.62 -7.89
C SER A 70 -14.90 10.07 -7.67
N ARG A 71 -14.01 10.34 -6.70
CA ARG A 71 -13.54 11.73 -6.42
C ARG A 71 -12.16 12.06 -7.01
N ARG A 72 -11.73 11.39 -8.08
CA ARG A 72 -10.56 11.83 -8.88
C ARG A 72 -10.91 12.77 -10.04
N ASP A 73 -12.20 13.05 -10.27
CA ASP A 73 -12.67 13.89 -11.38
C ASP A 73 -13.20 15.28 -11.00
N GLN A 74 -13.11 15.70 -9.74
CA GLN A 74 -13.58 17.03 -9.32
C GLN A 74 -12.51 17.79 -8.54
N LEU A 75 -11.47 18.19 -9.26
CA LEU A 75 -10.75 19.44 -8.98
C LEU A 75 -11.31 20.48 -9.98
N PRO A 76 -11.89 21.60 -9.52
CA PRO A 76 -12.32 22.67 -10.42
C PRO A 76 -11.08 23.28 -11.09
N GLY A 77 -11.11 23.30 -12.43
CA GLY A 77 -9.96 23.57 -13.28
C GLY A 77 -9.16 24.81 -12.90
N HIS A 78 -7.84 24.65 -12.85
CA HIS A 78 -6.89 25.72 -13.13
C HIS A 78 -6.11 25.32 -14.39
N SER A 79 -6.30 26.14 -15.41
CA SER A 79 -5.74 26.01 -16.75
C SER A 79 -4.21 25.98 -16.71
N GLY A 80 -3.57 25.13 -17.51
CA GLY A 80 -2.14 25.30 -17.79
C GLY A 80 -1.41 24.06 -18.30
N ARG A 81 -1.32 23.94 -19.63
CA ARG A 81 -0.30 23.22 -20.42
C ARG A 81 -0.10 21.72 -20.15
N GLN A 82 -0.49 20.95 -21.15
CA GLN A 82 -0.01 19.59 -21.40
C GLN A 82 1.46 19.65 -21.85
N PRO A 83 2.42 19.02 -21.16
CA PRO A 83 3.71 18.69 -21.78
C PRO A 83 3.56 17.36 -22.56
N PRO A 84 4.10 17.27 -23.79
CA PRO A 84 4.12 16.02 -24.54
C PRO A 84 5.34 15.23 -24.12
N THR A 85 5.18 14.04 -23.53
CA THR A 85 6.31 13.10 -23.44
C THR A 85 5.81 11.66 -23.54
N THR A 86 5.84 11.17 -24.78
CA THR A 86 6.56 9.96 -25.19
C THR A 86 6.41 8.74 -24.27
N ASN A 87 5.55 7.81 -24.69
CA ASN A 87 5.60 6.41 -24.28
C ASN A 87 6.95 5.79 -24.72
N ALA A 88 7.83 5.52 -23.77
CA ALA A 88 8.88 4.51 -23.87
C ALA A 88 8.43 3.33 -22.98
N ILE A 89 7.95 2.23 -23.58
CA ILE A 89 8.72 1.00 -23.76
C ILE A 89 9.29 0.51 -22.42
N PHE A 90 8.58 -0.40 -21.76
CA PHE A 90 9.21 -1.36 -20.86
C PHE A 90 9.12 -2.75 -21.50
N ASP A 91 10.32 -3.20 -21.86
CA ASP A 91 10.72 -4.52 -22.29
C ASP A 91 10.12 -5.65 -21.44
N THR A 92 9.50 -6.59 -22.16
CA THR A 92 9.89 -8.00 -22.21
C THR A 92 10.61 -8.57 -20.99
N VAL A 93 9.87 -9.31 -20.13
CA VAL A 93 10.46 -10.24 -19.17
C VAL A 93 10.75 -11.58 -19.88
N PRO A 94 12.00 -12.08 -19.91
CA PRO A 94 12.31 -13.34 -20.56
C PRO A 94 12.00 -14.57 -19.69
N ALA A 95 11.93 -15.68 -20.42
CA ALA A 95 11.52 -17.02 -20.05
C ALA A 95 12.15 -17.61 -18.77
N ARG A 96 11.31 -18.40 -18.10
CA ARG A 96 11.63 -19.32 -16.99
C ARG A 96 12.84 -20.19 -17.32
N ALA A 97 13.86 -20.11 -16.47
CA ALA A 97 15.02 -20.98 -16.47
C ALA A 97 14.64 -22.43 -16.11
N ALA A 98 15.26 -23.34 -16.86
CA ALA A 98 15.21 -24.79 -16.70
C ALA A 98 15.89 -25.27 -15.41
N VAL A 99 15.29 -26.26 -14.75
CA VAL A 99 15.99 -27.15 -13.81
C VAL A 99 16.11 -28.50 -14.50
N GLY A 100 17.33 -28.81 -14.96
CA GLY A 100 17.72 -30.14 -15.37
C GLY A 100 18.01 -30.98 -14.13
N VAL A 101 17.40 -32.17 -14.06
CA VAL A 101 17.72 -33.20 -13.08
C VAL A 101 18.72 -34.13 -13.75
N ASP A 102 19.97 -34.09 -13.27
CA ASP A 102 21.05 -34.99 -13.65
C ASP A 102 20.96 -36.26 -12.77
N MET A 103 20.60 -37.41 -13.37
CA MET A 103 20.85 -38.72 -12.77
C MET A 103 21.99 -39.37 -13.55
N GLY A 104 23.21 -39.19 -13.03
CA GLY A 104 24.40 -39.92 -13.44
C GLY A 104 24.24 -41.42 -13.21
N ALA A 105 24.49 -42.16 -14.28
CA ALA A 105 24.70 -43.60 -14.27
C ALA A 105 26.18 -43.95 -13.96
N LYS A 106 26.38 -45.20 -13.51
CA LYS A 106 27.60 -46.04 -13.49
C LYS A 106 28.52 -46.00 -12.26
N PRO A 107 29.34 -47.04 -12.02
CA PRO A 107 29.65 -48.23 -12.86
C PRO A 107 28.73 -49.45 -12.70
#